data_AF-A0A5N6RCN1-F1
#
_entry.id   AF-A0A5N6RCN1-F1
#
_cell.length_a   1.000
_cell.length_b   1.000
_cell.length_c   1.000
_cell.angle_alpha   90.00
_cell.angle_beta   90.00
_cell.angle_gamma   90.00
#
_symmetry.space_group_name_H-M   'P 1'
#
loop_
_entity.id
_entity.type
_entity.pdbx_description
1 polymer ?
#
loop_
_entity_poly.entity_id
_entity_poly.type
_entity_poly.pdbx_seq_one_letter_code
_entity_poly.pdbx_strand_id
1 'polypeptide(L)'
;MAEAKQEHPRLVLHNFLTLHQCKELEFIHKSNSTVGYRANVFSTTLSHLIATSSPHLLMPFVPIRERLKEKVEEFFGCEYELCVEFTGLISWCRGASIGWHSDDNRPYLKQRAFAAVCYLNSYGRDFKGGLFHFQDGEPTTIEPLAGDVVIYTADSRNIHSVDEVVQFFCWKASDLQTSKVTIDSGKVVELSQCRRKKINCLKSVFLKDHQLAEMVFSCMTSNVWGLPFFDWAAFNSAVALWEDYASKLREQLLRSVPYWRTHQSVFDVPYDGC
;
A
#
# COMPACT_ATOMS: atom_id res chain seq x y z
N MET A 1 33.84 -14.47 -22.61
CA MET A 1 33.52 -15.34 -21.46
C MET A 1 32.04 -15.14 -21.19
N ALA A 2 31.22 -16.18 -21.31
CA ALA A 2 29.80 -16.08 -20.98
C ALA A 2 29.69 -15.96 -19.46
N GLU A 3 29.10 -14.87 -18.96
CA GLU A 3 28.71 -14.79 -17.55
C GLU A 3 27.83 -15.99 -17.22
N ALA A 4 28.21 -16.74 -16.18
CA ALA A 4 27.38 -17.83 -15.70
C ALA A 4 26.04 -17.22 -15.28
N LYS A 5 24.96 -17.56 -16.01
CA LYS A 5 23.61 -17.13 -15.64
C LYS A 5 23.37 -17.58 -14.21
N GLN A 6 23.12 -16.62 -13.31
CA GLN A 6 22.75 -16.90 -11.93
C GLN A 6 21.53 -17.84 -11.94
N GLU A 7 21.64 -18.99 -11.29
CA GLU A 7 20.62 -20.04 -11.29
C GLU A 7 19.29 -19.55 -10.69
N HIS A 8 19.40 -18.66 -9.70
CA HIS A 8 18.31 -17.99 -9.01
C HIS A 8 18.49 -16.47 -9.08
N PRO A 9 18.20 -15.82 -10.22
CA PRO A 9 18.45 -14.40 -10.39
C PRO A 9 17.45 -13.59 -9.54
N ARG A 10 18.00 -12.80 -8.61
CA ARG A 10 17.27 -11.98 -7.64
C ARG A 10 17.97 -10.65 -7.49
N LEU A 11 17.20 -9.58 -7.35
CA LEU A 11 17.70 -8.23 -7.08
C LEU A 11 16.97 -7.66 -5.87
N VAL A 12 17.75 -7.20 -4.90
CA VAL A 12 17.24 -6.45 -3.74
C VAL A 12 17.66 -4.99 -3.88
N LEU A 13 16.68 -4.10 -3.91
CA LEU A 13 16.88 -2.65 -3.97
C LEU A 13 16.50 -2.03 -2.63
N HIS A 14 17.49 -1.53 -1.91
CA HIS A 14 17.26 -0.86 -0.63
C HIS A 14 16.80 0.58 -0.82
N ASN A 15 15.84 1.03 0.00
CA ASN A 15 15.30 2.39 -0.01
C ASN A 15 14.83 2.87 -1.40
N PHE A 16 14.30 1.97 -2.22
CA PHE A 16 13.79 2.31 -3.54
C PHE A 16 12.55 3.23 -3.46
N LEU A 17 11.66 2.94 -2.51
CA LEU A 17 10.60 3.86 -2.10
C LEU A 17 11.09 4.71 -0.94
N THR A 18 10.75 5.99 -0.97
CA THR A 18 10.92 6.86 0.19
C THR A 18 9.93 6.48 1.29
N LEU A 19 10.28 6.71 2.56
CA LEU A 19 9.34 6.48 3.67
C LEU A 19 8.04 7.30 3.54
N HIS A 20 8.08 8.46 2.87
CA HIS A 20 6.88 9.22 2.55
C HIS A 20 5.97 8.47 1.59
N GLN A 21 6.53 7.93 0.50
CA GLN A 21 5.78 7.09 -0.45
C GLN A 21 5.22 5.83 0.22
N CYS A 22 5.99 5.19 1.12
CA CYS A 22 5.48 4.05 1.89
C CYS A 22 4.25 4.43 2.72
N LYS A 23 4.31 5.55 3.46
CA LYS A 23 3.17 6.04 4.25
C LYS A 23 1.97 6.45 3.40
N GLU A 24 2.21 7.07 2.25
CA GLU A 24 1.16 7.45 1.31
C GLU A 24 0.43 6.22 0.77
N LEU A 25 1.17 5.18 0.34
CA LEU A 25 0.59 3.92 -0.11
C LEU A 25 -0.11 3.17 1.03
N GLU A 26 0.47 3.14 2.23
CA GLU A 26 -0.15 2.53 3.41
C GLU A 26 -1.49 3.21 3.74
N PHE A 27 -1.56 4.54 3.65
CA PHE A 27 -2.78 5.31 3.85
C PHE A 27 -3.84 4.97 2.79
N ILE A 28 -3.43 4.94 1.51
CA ILE A 28 -4.33 4.55 0.40
C ILE A 28 -4.89 3.15 0.64
N HIS A 29 -4.04 2.20 1.03
CA HIS A 29 -4.45 0.83 1.33
C HIS A 29 -5.44 0.79 2.49
N LYS A 30 -5.09 1.36 3.64
CA LYS A 30 -5.97 1.37 4.83
C LYS A 30 -7.33 2.02 4.57
N SER A 31 -7.40 2.97 3.65
CA SER A 31 -8.63 3.69 3.33
C SER A 31 -9.52 2.97 2.29
N ASN A 32 -8.95 2.08 1.48
CA ASN A 32 -9.62 1.51 0.29
C ASN A 32 -9.53 -0.01 0.19
N SER A 33 -8.90 -0.67 1.15
CA SER A 33 -8.70 -2.12 1.12
C SER A 33 -10.01 -2.88 1.29
N THR A 34 -10.12 -3.98 0.55
CA THR A 34 -11.19 -4.96 0.69
C THR A 34 -10.63 -6.26 1.26
N VAL A 35 -11.53 -7.10 1.78
CA VAL A 35 -11.16 -8.45 2.23
C VAL A 35 -10.61 -9.22 1.03
N GLY A 36 -9.37 -9.69 1.15
CA GLY A 36 -8.70 -10.46 0.11
C GLY A 36 -9.23 -11.89 0.04
N TYR A 37 -8.78 -12.63 -0.99
CA TYR A 37 -9.21 -14.02 -1.19
C TYR A 37 -8.65 -15.01 -0.16
N ARG A 38 -7.67 -14.61 0.64
CA ARG A 38 -7.09 -15.41 1.73
C ARG A 38 -7.56 -14.88 3.08
N ALA A 39 -7.76 -15.79 4.02
CA ALA A 39 -8.03 -15.42 5.40
C ALA A 39 -6.93 -14.48 5.93
N ASN A 40 -7.33 -13.47 6.71
CA ASN A 40 -6.44 -12.47 7.30
C ASN A 40 -5.63 -11.64 6.29
N VAL A 41 -6.01 -11.61 5.00
CA VAL A 41 -5.36 -10.78 3.99
C VAL A 41 -6.35 -9.74 3.48
N PHE A 42 -5.89 -8.50 3.31
CA PHE A 42 -6.64 -7.43 2.66
C PHE A 42 -5.90 -6.95 1.42
N SER A 43 -6.65 -6.51 0.41
CA SER A 43 -6.10 -6.06 -0.87
C SER A 43 -6.72 -4.76 -1.35
N THR A 44 -5.88 -3.89 -1.93
CA THR A 44 -6.31 -2.71 -2.69
C THR A 44 -5.71 -2.81 -4.08
N THR A 45 -6.52 -3.15 -5.08
CA THR A 45 -6.08 -3.21 -6.50
C THR A 45 -6.37 -1.87 -7.19
N LEU A 46 -5.75 -1.64 -8.36
CA LEU A 46 -6.07 -0.46 -9.16
C LEU A 46 -7.57 -0.36 -9.49
N SER A 47 -8.26 -1.48 -9.71
CA SER A 47 -9.71 -1.51 -9.94
C SER A 47 -10.52 -0.98 -8.75
N HIS A 48 -10.10 -1.32 -7.52
CA HIS A 48 -10.72 -0.76 -6.31
C HIS A 48 -10.58 0.75 -6.27
N LEU A 49 -9.38 1.26 -6.58
CA LEU A 49 -9.10 2.69 -6.62
C LEU A 49 -9.85 3.41 -7.74
N ILE A 50 -9.97 2.81 -8.93
CA ILE A 50 -10.79 3.36 -10.02
C ILE A 50 -12.25 3.51 -9.59
N ALA A 51 -12.80 2.51 -8.89
CA ALA A 51 -14.18 2.53 -8.42
C ALA A 51 -14.48 3.67 -7.44
N THR A 52 -13.47 4.20 -6.74
CA THR A 52 -13.64 5.36 -5.84
C THR A 52 -13.90 6.68 -6.58
N SER A 53 -13.73 6.72 -7.90
CA SER A 53 -13.77 7.96 -8.70
C SER A 53 -12.82 9.05 -8.20
N SER A 54 -11.74 8.65 -7.52
CA SER A 54 -10.75 9.52 -6.88
C SER A 54 -9.38 9.32 -7.54
N PRO A 55 -9.12 9.96 -8.70
CA PRO A 55 -7.92 9.70 -9.48
C PRO A 55 -6.61 10.00 -8.74
N HIS A 56 -6.66 10.89 -7.74
CA HIS A 56 -5.51 11.21 -6.89
C HIS A 56 -4.99 10.00 -6.09
N LEU A 57 -5.83 9.00 -5.82
CA LEU A 57 -5.40 7.77 -5.14
C LEU A 57 -4.61 6.83 -6.06
N LEU A 58 -4.77 6.97 -7.39
CA LEU A 58 -4.03 6.20 -8.39
C LEU A 58 -2.66 6.83 -8.71
N MET A 59 -2.57 8.17 -8.61
CA MET A 59 -1.40 8.92 -9.04
C MET A 59 -0.07 8.43 -8.44
N PRO A 60 0.03 8.05 -7.15
CA PRO A 60 1.30 7.55 -6.60
C PRO A 60 1.79 6.24 -7.25
N PHE A 61 0.88 5.40 -7.75
CA PHE A 61 1.24 4.10 -8.33
C PHE A 61 1.94 4.23 -9.68
N VAL A 62 1.55 5.22 -10.50
CA VAL A 62 2.07 5.37 -11.87
C VAL A 62 3.59 5.52 -11.89
N PRO A 63 4.20 6.55 -11.25
CA PRO A 63 5.66 6.72 -11.28
C PRO A 63 6.41 5.61 -10.56
N ILE A 64 5.81 4.97 -9.55
CA ILE A 64 6.42 3.84 -8.83
C ILE A 64 6.47 2.61 -9.74
N ARG A 65 5.36 2.30 -10.41
CA ARG A 65 5.22 1.17 -11.33
C ARG A 65 6.19 1.29 -12.52
N GLU A 66 6.30 2.46 -13.12
CA GLU A 66 7.22 2.67 -14.25
C GLU A 66 8.67 2.50 -13.81
N ARG A 67 9.09 3.11 -12.69
CA ARG A 67 10.44 2.92 -12.15
C ARG A 67 10.75 1.47 -11.78
N LEU A 68 9.76 0.72 -11.29
CA LEU A 68 9.92 -0.71 -11.00
C LEU A 68 10.11 -1.50 -12.28
N LYS A 69 9.26 -1.26 -13.28
CA LYS A 69 9.36 -1.90 -14.60
C LYS A 69 10.74 -1.67 -15.21
N GLU A 70 11.21 -0.42 -15.23
CA GLU A 70 12.56 -0.08 -15.72
C GLU A 70 13.65 -0.86 -14.99
N LYS A 71 13.57 -1.02 -13.65
CA LYS A 71 14.56 -1.79 -12.89
C LYS A 71 14.50 -3.28 -13.14
N VAL A 72 13.31 -3.84 -13.38
CA VAL A 72 13.16 -5.25 -13.78
C VAL A 72 13.77 -5.44 -15.16
N GLU A 73 13.44 -4.57 -16.11
CA GLU A 73 13.93 -4.62 -17.49
C GLU A 73 15.47 -4.51 -17.56
N GLU A 74 16.05 -3.54 -16.85
CA GLU A 74 17.50 -3.34 -16.75
C GLU A 74 18.22 -4.56 -16.15
N PHE A 75 17.67 -5.14 -15.08
CA PHE A 75 18.30 -6.27 -14.39
C PHE A 75 18.29 -7.57 -15.22
N PHE A 76 17.22 -7.80 -15.97
CA PHE A 76 17.06 -9.01 -16.78
C PHE A 76 17.46 -8.85 -18.25
N GLY A 77 17.82 -7.63 -18.68
CA GLY A 77 18.22 -7.33 -20.06
C GLY A 77 17.10 -7.55 -21.07
N CYS A 78 15.89 -7.10 -20.73
CA CYS A 78 14.67 -7.25 -21.56
C CYS A 78 13.93 -5.92 -21.72
N GLU A 79 14.68 -4.84 -21.96
CA GLU A 79 14.16 -3.48 -22.08
C GLU A 79 13.03 -3.38 -23.11
N TYR A 80 11.94 -2.73 -22.70
CA TYR A 80 10.72 -2.51 -23.50
C TYR A 80 9.93 -3.78 -23.85
N GLU A 81 10.29 -4.95 -23.32
CA GLU A 81 9.58 -6.21 -23.58
C GLU A 81 8.47 -6.49 -22.56
N LEU A 82 8.45 -5.79 -21.41
CA LEU A 82 7.55 -6.12 -20.32
C LEU A 82 6.25 -5.34 -20.33
N CYS A 83 5.16 -6.02 -19.97
CA CYS A 83 3.89 -5.44 -19.62
C CYS A 83 3.57 -5.77 -18.17
N VAL A 84 3.18 -4.76 -17.37
CA VAL A 84 2.80 -4.99 -15.98
C VAL A 84 1.36 -5.50 -15.93
N GLU A 85 1.20 -6.79 -15.62
CA GLU A 85 -0.10 -7.47 -15.50
C GLU A 85 -0.90 -7.00 -14.28
N PHE A 86 -0.24 -6.89 -13.12
CA PHE A 86 -0.91 -6.65 -11.84
C PHE A 86 -0.17 -5.59 -11.03
N THR A 87 -0.93 -4.73 -10.37
CA THR A 87 -0.45 -3.79 -9.37
C THR A 87 -1.50 -3.69 -8.27
N GLY A 88 -1.06 -3.87 -7.03
CA GLY A 88 -1.95 -3.77 -5.87
C GLY A 88 -1.17 -3.70 -4.58
N LEU A 89 -1.83 -3.20 -3.54
CA LEU A 89 -1.34 -3.19 -2.17
C LEU A 89 -1.98 -4.35 -1.43
N ILE A 90 -1.17 -5.09 -0.69
CA ILE A 90 -1.60 -6.28 0.05
C ILE A 90 -1.12 -6.14 1.48
N SER A 91 -2.02 -6.33 2.45
CA SER A 91 -1.66 -6.42 3.86
C SER A 91 -1.96 -7.81 4.41
N TRP A 92 -0.98 -8.37 5.09
CA TRP A 92 -1.03 -9.69 5.71
C TRP A 92 -1.24 -9.52 7.20
N CYS A 93 -2.46 -9.68 7.72
CA CYS A 93 -2.77 -9.53 9.13
C CYS A 93 -2.34 -10.76 9.95
N ARG A 94 -2.53 -10.70 11.27
CA ARG A 94 -2.10 -11.77 12.17
C ARG A 94 -2.76 -13.09 11.77
N GLY A 95 -1.97 -14.16 11.69
CA GLY A 95 -2.42 -15.47 11.21
C GLY A 95 -2.42 -15.62 9.69
N ALA A 96 -2.02 -14.61 8.92
CA ALA A 96 -1.85 -14.73 7.47
C ALA A 96 -0.49 -15.37 7.16
N SER A 97 -0.47 -16.33 6.23
CA SER A 97 0.73 -17.02 5.72
C SER A 97 0.47 -17.54 4.31
N ILE A 98 1.54 -17.89 3.59
CA ILE A 98 1.44 -18.59 2.30
C ILE A 98 2.54 -19.63 2.20
N GLY A 99 2.16 -20.86 1.88
CA GLY A 99 3.10 -21.95 1.65
C GLY A 99 3.90 -21.78 0.36
N TRP A 100 4.83 -22.70 0.14
CA TRP A 100 5.73 -22.74 -1.01
C TRP A 100 5.00 -22.70 -2.36
N HIS A 101 5.36 -21.74 -3.20
CA HIS A 101 4.83 -21.58 -4.55
C HIS A 101 5.76 -20.77 -5.46
N SER A 102 5.57 -20.88 -6.77
CA SER A 102 6.02 -19.89 -7.76
C SER A 102 4.85 -18.98 -8.17
N ASP A 103 5.15 -17.79 -8.69
CA ASP A 103 4.13 -16.82 -9.11
C ASP A 103 3.42 -17.21 -10.43
N ASP A 104 4.01 -18.12 -11.20
CA ASP A 104 3.49 -18.69 -12.44
C ASP A 104 2.74 -20.04 -12.23
N ASN A 105 2.42 -20.42 -10.99
CA ASN A 105 1.98 -21.77 -10.62
C ASN A 105 0.60 -22.22 -11.13
N ARG A 106 -0.15 -21.36 -11.83
CA ARG A 106 -1.47 -21.69 -12.43
C ARG A 106 -1.46 -21.42 -13.94
N PRO A 107 -2.28 -22.13 -14.74
CA PRO A 107 -2.35 -21.90 -16.19
C PRO A 107 -2.58 -20.45 -16.59
N TYR A 108 -3.46 -19.73 -15.87
CA TYR A 108 -3.77 -18.31 -16.13
C TYR A 108 -2.70 -17.33 -15.60
N LEU A 109 -1.64 -17.83 -14.97
CA LEU A 109 -0.51 -17.05 -14.45
C LEU A 109 0.79 -17.32 -15.23
N LYS A 110 0.76 -18.23 -16.21
CA LYS A 110 1.96 -18.68 -16.93
C LYS A 110 2.66 -17.60 -17.75
N GLN A 111 1.97 -16.52 -18.07
CA GLN A 111 2.53 -15.36 -18.75
C GLN A 111 3.45 -14.50 -17.86
N ARG A 112 3.47 -14.71 -16.54
CA ARG A 112 4.30 -13.93 -15.62
C ARG A 112 5.76 -14.33 -15.78
N ALA A 113 6.60 -13.39 -16.21
CA ALA A 113 8.05 -13.59 -16.28
C ALA A 113 8.74 -13.23 -14.96
N PHE A 114 8.29 -12.16 -14.31
CA PHE A 114 8.96 -11.57 -13.16
C PHE A 114 7.95 -11.09 -12.11
N ALA A 115 8.42 -10.99 -10.87
CA ALA A 115 7.70 -10.39 -9.76
C ALA A 115 8.57 -9.32 -9.09
N ALA A 116 7.91 -8.29 -8.56
CA ALA A 116 8.53 -7.24 -7.77
C ALA A 116 7.66 -6.97 -6.54
N VAL A 117 8.23 -7.18 -5.35
CA VAL A 117 7.54 -7.00 -4.06
C VAL A 117 8.15 -5.79 -3.36
N CYS A 118 7.32 -4.77 -3.09
CA CYS A 118 7.72 -3.57 -2.36
C CYS A 118 7.22 -3.64 -0.92
N TYR A 119 8.12 -3.46 0.04
CA TYR A 119 7.77 -3.46 1.45
C TYR A 119 7.46 -2.04 1.93
N LEU A 120 6.27 -1.87 2.53
CA LEU A 120 5.80 -0.57 3.02
C LEU A 120 5.99 -0.40 4.53
N ASN A 121 6.19 -1.50 5.25
CA ASN A 121 6.42 -1.58 6.69
C ASN A 121 7.62 -2.50 6.96
N SER A 122 8.15 -2.47 8.19
CA SER A 122 9.39 -3.15 8.56
C SER A 122 9.18 -4.25 9.59
N TYR A 123 9.76 -5.41 9.30
CA TYR A 123 9.92 -6.51 10.24
C TYR A 123 10.69 -6.05 11.49
N GLY A 124 10.31 -6.58 12.65
CA GLY A 124 10.91 -6.26 13.95
C GLY A 124 10.49 -4.90 14.52
N ARG A 125 10.04 -3.95 13.68
CA ARG A 125 9.55 -2.62 14.09
C ARG A 125 8.03 -2.49 14.03
N ASP A 126 7.43 -2.86 12.92
CA ASP A 126 6.00 -2.67 12.63
C ASP A 126 5.21 -3.98 12.77
N PHE A 127 5.87 -5.13 12.56
CA PHE A 127 5.31 -6.47 12.78
C PHE A 127 6.38 -7.53 13.12
N LYS A 128 5.95 -8.71 13.55
CA LYS A 128 6.78 -9.93 13.67
C LYS A 128 6.15 -11.10 12.92
N GLY A 129 6.97 -12.09 12.57
CA GLY A 129 6.60 -13.13 11.61
C GLY A 129 6.57 -12.54 10.19
N GLY A 130 5.94 -13.21 9.24
CA GLY A 130 5.80 -12.67 7.88
C GLY A 130 7.11 -12.53 7.11
N LEU A 131 8.15 -13.29 7.47
CA LEU A 131 9.41 -13.33 6.73
C LEU A 131 9.17 -13.98 5.36
N PHE A 132 9.83 -13.45 4.34
CA PHE A 132 9.70 -13.92 2.96
C PHE A 132 10.88 -14.84 2.63
N HIS A 133 10.59 -16.10 2.37
CA HIS A 133 11.60 -17.13 2.18
C HIS A 133 11.63 -17.61 0.73
N PHE A 134 12.82 -17.81 0.19
CA PHE A 134 13.03 -18.59 -1.02
C PHE A 134 13.49 -19.99 -0.64
N GLN A 135 13.05 -20.99 -1.41
CA GLN A 135 13.34 -22.38 -1.11
C GLN A 135 14.83 -22.73 -1.34
N ASP A 136 15.41 -22.15 -2.39
CA ASP A 136 16.77 -22.41 -2.85
C ASP A 136 17.48 -21.09 -3.18
N GLY A 137 18.82 -21.08 -3.23
CA GLY A 137 19.63 -19.92 -3.63
C GLY A 137 19.66 -18.76 -2.63
N GLU A 138 20.48 -17.75 -2.95
CA GLU A 138 20.68 -16.55 -2.13
C GLU A 138 20.04 -15.29 -2.74
N PRO A 139 19.48 -14.38 -1.92
CA PRO A 139 19.24 -14.55 -0.49
C PRO A 139 18.14 -15.59 -0.22
N THR A 140 18.32 -16.44 0.80
CA THR A 140 17.29 -17.44 1.19
C THR A 140 16.13 -16.80 1.95
N THR A 141 16.37 -15.74 2.71
CA THR A 141 15.34 -15.02 3.46
C THR A 141 15.47 -13.53 3.23
N ILE A 142 14.34 -12.88 3.03
CA ILE A 142 14.20 -11.44 2.98
C ILE A 142 13.48 -11.01 4.25
N GLU A 143 14.12 -10.12 5.01
CA GLU A 143 13.46 -9.38 6.06
C GLU A 143 12.78 -8.14 5.45
N PRO A 144 11.45 -8.01 5.52
CA PRO A 144 10.76 -6.84 5.02
C PRO A 144 11.25 -5.55 5.69
N LEU A 145 11.70 -4.58 4.90
CA LEU A 145 12.10 -3.26 5.36
C LEU A 145 11.39 -2.19 4.54
N ALA A 146 10.86 -1.17 5.21
CA ALA A 146 10.03 -0.16 4.57
C ALA A 146 10.89 0.64 3.58
N GLY A 147 10.51 0.61 2.31
CA GLY A 147 11.27 1.22 1.23
C GLY A 147 11.94 0.22 0.29
N ASP A 148 12.16 -1.01 0.77
CA ASP A 148 12.92 -2.01 0.02
C ASP A 148 12.04 -2.74 -0.99
N VAL A 149 12.68 -3.21 -2.05
CA VAL A 149 12.05 -3.96 -3.13
C VAL A 149 12.85 -5.23 -3.41
N VAL A 150 12.16 -6.34 -3.61
CA VAL A 150 12.75 -7.59 -4.08
C VAL A 150 12.16 -7.95 -5.44
N ILE A 151 13.05 -8.16 -6.42
CA ILE A 151 12.74 -8.51 -7.79
C ILE A 151 13.29 -9.92 -8.08
N TYR A 152 12.49 -10.77 -8.71
CA TYR A 152 12.86 -12.16 -9.01
C TYR A 152 12.05 -12.72 -10.18
N THR A 153 12.48 -13.86 -10.75
CA THR A 153 11.69 -14.55 -11.80
C THR A 153 10.46 -15.20 -11.20
N ALA A 154 9.33 -15.15 -11.91
CA ALA A 154 8.06 -15.70 -11.40
C ALA A 154 7.97 -17.23 -11.45
N ASP A 155 8.94 -17.90 -12.07
CA ASP A 155 8.95 -19.34 -12.34
C ASP A 155 9.52 -20.18 -11.18
N SER A 156 9.62 -21.50 -11.41
CA SER A 156 10.07 -22.47 -10.42
C SER A 156 11.53 -22.30 -9.96
N ARG A 157 12.30 -21.37 -10.54
CA ARG A 157 13.63 -21.02 -10.02
C ARG A 157 13.53 -20.20 -8.74
N ASN A 158 12.40 -19.57 -8.46
CA ASN A 158 12.20 -18.74 -7.28
C ASN A 158 10.94 -19.15 -6.53
N ILE A 159 10.86 -20.44 -6.17
CA ILE A 159 9.83 -20.93 -5.25
C ILE A 159 10.02 -20.24 -3.90
N HIS A 160 8.93 -19.70 -3.36
CA HIS A 160 8.95 -18.87 -2.15
C HIS A 160 7.72 -19.07 -1.28
N SER A 161 7.83 -18.66 -0.03
CA SER A 161 6.76 -18.69 0.98
C SER A 161 6.83 -17.47 1.89
N VAL A 162 5.75 -17.23 2.63
CA VAL A 162 5.74 -16.22 3.71
C VAL A 162 5.27 -16.89 4.98
N ASP A 163 6.09 -16.79 6.02
CA ASP A 163 5.78 -17.30 7.35
C ASP A 163 4.57 -16.59 7.96
N GLU A 164 3.94 -17.22 8.93
CA GLU A 164 2.79 -16.62 9.59
C GLU A 164 3.15 -15.26 10.24
N VAL A 165 2.33 -14.25 9.98
CA VAL A 165 2.41 -12.99 10.71
C VAL A 165 1.88 -13.21 12.12
N VAL A 166 2.72 -13.07 13.14
CA VAL A 166 2.36 -13.43 14.52
C VAL A 166 1.99 -12.21 15.37
N GLN A 167 2.48 -11.02 15.03
CA GLN A 167 2.29 -9.82 15.83
C GLN A 167 2.34 -8.55 14.99
N PHE A 168 1.53 -7.56 15.34
CA PHE A 168 1.66 -6.18 14.89
C PHE A 168 2.10 -5.30 16.04
N PHE A 169 2.97 -4.34 15.75
CA PHE A 169 3.28 -3.25 16.65
C PHE A 169 2.40 -2.08 16.26
N CYS A 170 1.36 -1.83 17.05
CA CYS A 170 0.69 -0.54 17.01
C CYS A 170 1.59 0.51 17.66
N TRP A 171 1.73 1.66 17.03
CA TRP A 171 2.25 2.85 17.71
C TRP A 171 1.34 3.11 18.90
N LYS A 172 1.89 3.10 20.12
CA LYS A 172 1.17 3.64 21.26
C LYS A 172 0.95 5.12 20.97
N ALA A 173 -0.30 5.57 21.01
CA ALA A 173 -0.65 6.98 20.90
C ALA A 173 0.06 7.86 21.95
N SER A 174 0.64 7.27 23.01
CA SER A 174 1.48 7.95 24.00
C SER A 174 2.71 8.63 23.39
N ASP A 175 3.26 8.11 22.30
CA ASP A 175 4.51 8.63 21.73
C ASP A 175 4.26 9.80 20.76
N LEU A 176 2.98 10.08 20.44
CA LEU A 176 2.52 11.30 19.76
C LEU A 176 2.33 12.47 20.73
N GLN A 177 2.28 12.23 22.04
CA GLN A 177 2.13 13.28 23.06
C GLN A 177 3.45 13.98 23.42
N THR A 178 4.60 13.53 22.91
CA THR A 178 5.90 14.14 23.23
C THR A 178 6.20 15.40 22.40
N SER A 179 5.55 15.59 21.25
CA SER A 179 5.48 16.93 20.66
C SER A 179 4.30 17.68 21.27
N LYS A 180 4.55 18.46 22.32
CA LYS A 180 3.69 19.60 22.67
C LYS A 180 3.71 20.58 21.51
N VAL A 181 3.01 20.26 20.43
CA VAL A 181 2.44 21.30 19.59
C VAL A 181 1.32 21.87 20.44
N THR A 182 1.57 23.03 21.03
CA THR A 182 0.55 23.83 21.68
C THR A 182 -0.46 24.17 20.58
N ILE A 183 -1.47 23.31 20.40
CA ILE A 183 -2.62 23.64 19.56
C ILE A 183 -3.34 24.72 20.36
N ASP A 184 -3.18 25.96 19.90
CA ASP A 184 -3.88 27.11 20.41
C ASP A 184 -5.38 26.79 20.39
N SER A 185 -5.98 26.67 21.58
CA SER A 185 -7.39 26.33 21.77
C SER A 185 -8.33 27.40 21.18
N GLY A 186 -7.79 28.49 20.63
CA GLY A 186 -8.53 29.59 20.02
C GLY A 186 -9.09 29.34 18.61
N LYS A 187 -8.83 28.19 17.96
CA LYS A 187 -9.40 27.89 16.63
C LYS A 187 -10.04 26.50 16.52
N VAL A 188 -10.93 26.17 17.46
CA VAL A 188 -11.91 25.10 17.21
C VAL A 188 -12.94 25.65 16.21
N VAL A 189 -12.72 25.36 14.92
CA VAL A 189 -13.68 25.72 13.88
C VAL A 189 -14.93 24.86 14.04
N GLU A 190 -16.06 25.50 14.27
CA GLU A 190 -17.35 24.82 14.41
C GLU A 190 -17.66 24.00 13.15
N LEU A 191 -17.87 22.69 13.31
CA LEU A 191 -18.06 21.78 12.19
C LEU A 191 -19.33 22.14 11.42
N SER A 192 -19.17 22.44 10.12
CA SER A 192 -20.29 22.68 9.21
C SER A 192 -21.25 21.49 9.17
N GLN A 193 -22.54 21.75 8.97
CA GLN A 193 -23.58 20.72 8.97
C GLN A 193 -23.34 19.62 7.93
N CYS A 194 -22.71 19.95 6.80
CA CYS A 194 -22.32 18.97 5.76
C CYS A 194 -21.25 17.99 6.27
N ARG A 195 -20.23 18.48 6.98
CA ARG A 195 -19.20 17.63 7.61
C ARG A 195 -19.79 16.74 8.70
N ARG A 196 -20.71 17.28 9.49
CA ARG A 196 -21.43 16.53 10.54
C ARG A 196 -22.28 15.39 9.96
N LYS A 197 -22.93 15.60 8.81
CA LYS A 197 -23.66 14.55 8.08
C LYS A 197 -22.74 13.46 7.52
N LYS A 198 -21.58 13.83 6.96
CA LYS A 198 -20.58 12.85 6.48
C LYS A 198 -20.04 11.98 7.63
N ILE A 199 -19.75 12.59 8.79
CA ILE A 199 -19.35 11.87 10.01
C ILE A 199 -20.45 10.92 10.47
N ASN A 200 -21.72 11.34 10.45
CA ASN A 200 -22.84 10.48 10.83
C ASN A 200 -23.08 9.34 9.82
N CYS A 201 -22.81 9.54 8.53
CA CYS A 201 -22.82 8.47 7.53
C CYS A 201 -21.68 7.47 7.77
N LEU A 202 -20.45 7.93 8.01
CA LEU A 202 -19.33 7.05 8.36
C LEU A 202 -19.64 6.25 9.62
N LYS A 203 -20.18 6.90 10.66
CA LYS A 203 -20.70 6.22 11.85
C LYS A 203 -21.73 5.16 11.49
N SER A 204 -22.70 5.43 10.60
CA SER A 204 -23.73 4.44 10.26
C SER A 204 -23.20 3.25 9.44
N VAL A 205 -22.13 3.43 8.66
CA VAL A 205 -21.44 2.37 7.93
C VAL A 205 -20.67 1.46 8.89
N PHE A 206 -19.95 2.03 9.86
CA PHE A 206 -19.18 1.26 10.85
C PHE A 206 -20.02 0.72 12.02
N LEU A 207 -21.13 1.38 12.39
CA LEU A 207 -22.06 0.91 13.45
C LEU A 207 -22.89 -0.31 13.04
N LYS A 208 -22.90 -0.70 11.76
CA LYS A 208 -23.60 -1.93 11.34
C LYS A 208 -22.79 -3.20 11.58
N ASP A 209 -21.46 -3.08 11.67
CA ASP A 209 -20.57 -4.19 11.94
C ASP A 209 -19.55 -3.77 13.00
N HIS A 210 -20.01 -3.82 14.25
CA HIS A 210 -19.20 -3.45 15.42
C HIS A 210 -17.97 -4.35 15.56
N GLN A 211 -18.01 -5.60 15.09
CA GLN A 211 -16.87 -6.52 15.13
C GLN A 211 -15.81 -6.17 14.09
N LEU A 212 -16.20 -5.74 12.89
CA LEU A 212 -15.26 -5.27 11.87
C LEU A 212 -14.65 -3.92 12.27
N ALA A 213 -15.46 -3.01 12.81
CA ALA A 213 -14.98 -1.74 13.35
C ALA A 213 -14.05 -1.94 14.56
N GLU A 214 -14.37 -2.88 15.46
CA GLU A 214 -13.42 -3.36 16.46
C GLU A 214 -12.19 -3.90 15.74
N MET A 215 -12.25 -5.00 15.01
CA MET A 215 -11.08 -5.66 14.39
C MET A 215 -10.14 -4.70 13.62
N VAL A 216 -10.67 -3.70 12.91
CA VAL A 216 -9.90 -2.71 12.13
C VAL A 216 -9.32 -1.60 13.02
N PHE A 217 -10.01 -1.20 14.09
CA PHE A 217 -9.61 -0.09 14.98
C PHE A 217 -9.27 -0.55 16.42
N SER A 218 -9.15 -1.87 16.68
CA SER A 218 -9.19 -2.53 18.00
C SER A 218 -7.95 -2.28 18.86
N CYS A 219 -7.90 -1.06 19.37
CA CYS A 219 -7.43 -0.76 20.71
C CYS A 219 -8.56 -0.05 21.50
N MET A 220 -9.84 -0.39 21.25
CA MET A 220 -10.99 0.43 21.69
C MET A 220 -11.80 -0.08 22.88
N THR A 221 -11.67 -1.33 23.34
CA THR A 221 -12.64 -1.87 24.33
C THR A 221 -12.05 -2.78 25.40
N SER A 222 -10.75 -2.70 25.70
CA SER A 222 -10.29 -3.26 26.98
C SER A 222 -10.45 -2.22 28.07
N ASN A 223 -11.49 -2.38 28.90
CA ASN A 223 -11.59 -1.77 30.23
C ASN A 223 -10.52 -2.31 31.21
N VAL A 224 -9.40 -2.81 30.69
CA VAL A 224 -8.30 -3.38 31.44
C VAL A 224 -7.07 -2.57 31.05
N TRP A 225 -6.79 -1.57 31.89
CA TRP A 225 -5.52 -0.85 32.05
C TRP A 225 -5.25 0.30 31.07
N GLY A 226 -5.84 1.46 31.38
CA GLY A 226 -5.16 2.77 31.27
C GLY A 226 -4.68 3.26 29.89
N LEU A 227 -5.16 2.72 28.78
CA LEU A 227 -4.81 3.19 27.44
C LEU A 227 -5.68 4.39 27.01
N PRO A 228 -5.11 5.39 26.29
CA PRO A 228 -5.84 6.60 25.92
C PRO A 228 -6.88 6.32 24.83
N PHE A 229 -8.06 6.91 24.98
CA PHE A 229 -9.13 6.94 23.96
C PHE A 229 -8.60 7.44 22.61
N PHE A 230 -9.11 6.89 21.50
CA PHE A 230 -8.79 7.32 20.14
C PHE A 230 -9.34 8.73 19.94
N ASP A 231 -8.42 9.65 19.69
CA ASP A 231 -8.73 11.05 19.50
C ASP A 231 -9.34 11.28 18.12
N TRP A 232 -10.67 11.21 18.07
CA TRP A 232 -11.45 11.54 16.90
C TRP A 232 -11.18 12.96 16.39
N ALA A 233 -10.79 13.92 17.23
CA ALA A 233 -10.47 15.28 16.80
C ALA A 233 -9.12 15.33 16.07
N ALA A 234 -8.12 14.60 16.55
CA ALA A 234 -6.83 14.45 15.87
C ALA A 234 -7.00 13.73 14.51
N PHE A 235 -7.77 12.64 14.47
CA PHE A 235 -8.06 11.94 13.21
C PHE A 235 -8.78 12.85 12.20
N ASN A 236 -9.80 13.60 12.64
CA ASN A 236 -10.48 14.56 11.78
C ASN A 236 -9.55 15.67 11.26
N SER A 237 -8.66 16.17 12.11
CA SER A 237 -7.64 17.16 11.71
C SER A 237 -6.70 16.60 10.65
N ALA A 238 -6.25 15.35 10.80
CA ALA A 238 -5.42 14.67 9.82
C ALA A 238 -6.15 14.47 8.48
N VAL A 239 -7.41 14.04 8.51
CA VAL A 239 -8.25 13.93 7.30
C VAL A 239 -8.42 15.29 6.63
N ALA A 240 -8.66 16.37 7.38
CA ALA A 240 -8.83 17.72 6.83
C ALA A 240 -7.53 18.26 6.19
N LEU A 241 -6.38 18.02 6.81
CA LEU A 241 -5.06 18.36 6.23
C LEU A 241 -4.81 17.59 4.93
N TRP A 242 -5.24 16.33 4.88
CA TRP A 242 -5.13 15.51 3.67
C TRP A 242 -6.08 15.96 2.56
N GLU A 243 -7.34 16.29 2.88
CA GLU A 243 -8.28 16.87 1.91
C GLU A 243 -7.72 18.16 1.30
N ASP A 244 -7.09 19.03 2.12
CA ASP A 244 -6.44 20.26 1.66
C ASP A 244 -5.24 19.98 0.76
N TYR A 245 -4.39 19.02 1.14
CA TYR A 245 -3.25 18.58 0.33
C TYR A 245 -3.69 18.00 -1.03
N ALA A 246 -4.67 17.09 -1.03
CA ALA A 246 -5.21 16.48 -2.24
C ALA A 246 -5.86 17.53 -3.16
N SER A 247 -6.53 18.54 -2.58
CA SER A 247 -7.08 19.66 -3.34
C SER A 247 -5.98 20.48 -4.01
N LYS A 248 -4.88 20.78 -3.31
CA LYS A 248 -3.73 21.50 -3.88
C LYS A 248 -3.07 20.73 -5.02
N LEU A 249 -2.86 19.42 -4.86
CA LEU A 249 -2.34 18.57 -5.93
C LEU A 249 -3.28 18.54 -7.14
N ARG A 250 -4.60 18.46 -6.92
CA ARG A 250 -5.58 18.53 -7.99
C ARG A 250 -5.51 19.85 -8.76
N GLU A 251 -5.37 20.97 -8.07
CA GLU A 251 -5.19 22.27 -8.72
C GLU A 251 -3.92 22.34 -9.55
N GLN A 252 -2.79 21.84 -9.02
CA GLN A 252 -1.53 21.77 -9.76
C GLN A 252 -1.67 20.90 -11.01
N LEU A 253 -2.31 19.74 -10.88
CA LEU A 253 -2.57 18.82 -11.99
C LEU A 253 -3.44 19.47 -13.06
N LEU A 254 -4.55 20.13 -12.70
CA LEU A 254 -5.41 20.85 -13.64
C LEU A 254 -4.67 21.97 -14.38
N ARG A 255 -3.70 22.63 -13.73
CA ARG A 255 -2.84 23.64 -14.38
C ARG A 255 -1.84 23.00 -15.37
N SER A 256 -1.44 21.75 -15.17
CA SER A 256 -0.53 21.01 -16.05
C SER A 256 -1.24 20.32 -17.22
N VAL A 257 -2.55 20.05 -17.14
CA VAL A 257 -3.34 19.41 -18.21
C VAL A 257 -3.23 20.10 -19.58
N PRO A 258 -3.30 21.44 -19.70
CA PRO A 258 -3.10 22.11 -20.99
C PRO A 258 -1.73 21.83 -21.59
N TYR A 259 -0.68 21.86 -20.77
CA TYR A 259 0.69 21.54 -21.19
C TYR A 259 0.80 20.10 -21.71
N TRP A 260 0.21 19.14 -21.00
CA TRP A 260 0.21 17.73 -21.43
C TRP A 260 -0.60 17.48 -22.71
N ARG A 261 -1.70 18.21 -22.93
CA ARG A 261 -2.44 18.16 -24.20
C ARG A 261 -1.63 18.73 -25.36
N THR A 262 -0.96 19.86 -25.17
CA THR A 262 -0.11 20.48 -26.20
C THR A 262 1.03 19.56 -26.64
N HIS A 263 1.57 18.78 -25.71
CA HIS A 263 2.69 17.87 -25.98
C HIS A 263 2.26 16.41 -26.21
N GLN A 264 0.97 16.18 -26.50
CA GLN A 264 0.42 14.85 -26.81
C GLN A 264 0.74 13.77 -25.76
N SER A 265 0.85 14.17 -24.48
CA SER A 265 1.11 13.25 -23.36
C SER A 265 -0.18 12.69 -22.74
N VAL A 266 -1.35 13.26 -23.11
CA VAL A 266 -2.68 12.78 -22.73
C VAL A 266 -3.59 12.92 -23.96
N PHE A 267 -4.34 11.87 -24.28
CA PHE A 267 -5.26 11.81 -25.42
C PHE A 267 -6.71 11.78 -24.93
N ASP A 268 -7.60 12.43 -25.67
CA ASP A 268 -9.04 12.33 -25.42
C ASP A 268 -9.52 10.96 -25.91
N VAL A 269 -10.13 10.17 -25.02
CA VAL A 269 -10.76 8.90 -25.36
C VAL A 269 -12.23 9.17 -25.69
N PRO A 270 -12.73 8.78 -26.88
CA PRO A 270 -14.15 8.90 -27.21
C PRO A 270 -14.99 8.14 -26.18
N TYR A 271 -16.01 8.79 -25.64
CA TYR A 271 -16.96 8.14 -24.74
C TYR A 271 -18.07 7.51 -25.58
N ASP A 272 -17.93 6.22 -25.89
CA ASP A 272 -19.02 5.41 -26.46
C ASP A 272 -19.87 4.88 -25.30
N GLY A 273 -20.94 5.60 -24.96
CA GLY A 273 -21.80 5.27 -23.83
C GLY A 273 -22.45 3.88 -23.96
N CYS A 274 -22.32 3.08 -22.90
CA CYS A 274 -23.20 1.95 -22.58
C CYS A 274 -23.86 2.21 -21.23
#